data_AF-A0A2G9ZY08-F1
#
_entry.id   AF-A0A2G9ZY08-F1
#
_cell.length_a   1.000
_cell.length_b   1.000
_cell.length_c   1.000
_cell.angle_alpha   90.00
_cell.angle_beta   90.00
_cell.angle_gamma   90.00
#
_symmetry.space_group_name_H-M   'P 1'
#
loop_
_entity.id
_entity.type
_entity.pdbx_description
1 polymer ?
#
loop_
_entity_poly.entity_id
_entity_poly.type
_entity_poly.pdbx_seq_one_letter_code
_entity_poly.pdbx_strand_id
1 'polypeptide(L)' 'MSEIKLERIDDNRWLLPQTGGMRVPGIIYANEKIYQLLKGDESAKQVANVAHLPGIVN' A
#
# COMPACT_ATOMS: atom_id res chain seq x y z
N MET A 1 -3.19 -13.05 9.62
CA MET A 1 -2.34 -12.00 9.01
C MET A 1 -3.30 -11.00 8.41
N SER A 2 -3.23 -9.74 8.80
CA SER A 2 -4.19 -8.72 8.36
C SER A 2 -4.09 -8.56 6.84
N GLU A 3 -5.10 -9.00 6.10
CA GLU A 3 -5.16 -8.82 4.65
C GLU A 3 -5.26 -7.33 4.33
N ILE A 4 -4.14 -6.75 3.89
CA ILE A 4 -4.11 -5.38 3.40
C ILE A 4 -4.77 -5.37 2.02
N LYS A 5 -5.95 -4.76 1.94
CA LYS A 5 -6.68 -4.63 0.67
C LYS A 5 -6.11 -3.48 -0.14
N LEU A 6 -5.50 -3.81 -1.27
CA LEU A 6 -5.06 -2.84 -2.27
C LEU A 6 -6.16 -2.65 -3.32
N GLU A 7 -6.45 -1.41 -3.68
CA GLU A 7 -7.40 -1.04 -4.71
C GLU A 7 -6.65 -0.69 -6.01
N ARG A 8 -7.06 -1.24 -7.14
CA ARG A 8 -6.40 -0.93 -8.43
C ARG A 8 -6.83 0.47 -8.89
N ILE A 9 -5.86 1.36 -9.12
CA ILE A 9 -6.10 2.66 -9.76
C ILE A 9 -5.96 2.51 -11.28
N ASP A 10 -4.87 1.88 -11.74
CA ASP A 10 -4.60 1.60 -13.15
C ASP A 10 -3.72 0.35 -13.34
N ASP A 11 -3.15 0.17 -14.52
CA ASP A 11 -2.34 -1.01 -14.88
C ASP A 11 -1.04 -1.16 -14.07
N ASN A 12 -0.54 -0.06 -13.50
CA ASN A 12 0.73 -0.05 -12.78
C ASN A 12 0.63 0.57 -11.38
N ARG A 13 -0.55 1.04 -10.95
CA ARG A 13 -0.74 1.71 -9.66
C ARG A 13 -1.83 1.06 -8.83
N TRP A 14 -1.49 0.80 -7.58
CA TRP A 14 -2.36 0.23 -6.57
C TRP A 14 -2.44 1.19 -5.38
N LEU A 15 -3.65 1.60 -5.03
CA LEU A 15 -3.95 2.38 -3.85
C LEU A 15 -3.95 1.47 -2.63
N LEU A 16 -3.18 1.86 -1.62
CA LEU A 16 -3.36 1.41 -0.26
C LEU A 16 -4.27 2.42 0.45
N PRO A 17 -5.56 2.11 0.66
CA PRO A 17 -6.46 3.01 1.35
C PRO A 17 -5.94 3.30 2.76
N GLN A 18 -6.13 4.53 3.19
CA GLN A 18 -5.75 4.96 4.54
C GLN A 18 -6.55 4.14 5.56
N THR A 19 -5.84 3.41 6.42
CA THR A 19 -6.46 2.56 7.44
C THR A 19 -5.72 2.70 8.78
N GLY A 20 -6.43 2.48 9.89
CA GLY A 20 -5.84 2.58 11.21
C GLY A 20 -5.28 3.97 11.52
N GLY A 21 -4.01 4.03 11.93
CA GLY A 21 -3.31 5.28 12.28
C GLY A 21 -2.52 5.91 11.12
N MET A 22 -2.71 5.43 9.88
CA MET A 22 -2.12 6.05 8.70
C MET A 22 -2.58 7.52 8.63
N ARG A 23 -1.68 8.43 8.29
CA ARG A 23 -1.94 9.86 8.10
C ARG A 23 -2.27 10.21 6.66
N VAL A 24 -1.79 9.40 5.71
CA VAL A 24 -1.97 9.57 4.27
C VAL A 24 -2.22 8.21 3.61
N PRO A 25 -2.92 8.13 2.47
CA PRO A 25 -2.98 6.90 1.68
C PRO A 25 -1.61 6.55 1.07
N GLY A 26 -1.39 5.28 0.75
CA GLY A 26 -0.18 4.83 0.05
C GLY A 26 -0.46 4.55 -1.42
N ILE A 27 0.51 4.74 -2.30
CA ILE A 27 0.43 4.26 -3.70
C ILE A 27 1.61 3.33 -3.95
N ILE A 28 1.31 2.13 -4.43
CA ILE A 28 2.30 1.12 -4.81
C ILE A 28 2.33 1.05 -6.33
N TYR A 29 3.51 1.28 -6.90
CA TYR A 29 3.74 1.12 -8.33
C TYR A 29 4.15 -0.32 -8.63
N ALA A 30 3.23 -1.09 -9.18
CA ALA A 30 3.43 -2.49 -9.53
C ALA A 30 2.58 -2.85 -10.74
N ASN A 31 3.20 -3.47 -11.74
CA ASN A 31 2.44 -4.14 -12.79
C ASN A 31 1.81 -5.43 -12.24
N GLU A 32 0.97 -6.07 -13.05
CA GLU A 32 0.23 -7.26 -12.62
C GLU A 32 1.13 -8.43 -12.18
N LYS A 33 2.31 -8.59 -12.79
CA LYS A 33 3.28 -9.63 -12.39
C LYS A 33 3.85 -9.37 -11.00
N ILE A 34 4.23 -8.11 -10.72
CA ILE A 34 4.75 -7.70 -9.42
C ILE A 34 3.65 -7.76 -8.36
N TYR A 35 2.42 -7.41 -8.71
CA TYR A 35 1.28 -7.49 -7.80
C TYR A 35 1.02 -8.90 -7.28
N GLN A 36 1.21 -9.93 -8.10
CA GLN A 36 1.09 -11.32 -7.61
C GLN A 36 2.18 -11.67 -6.58
N LEU A 37 3.37 -11.06 -6.67
CA LEU A 37 4.44 -11.24 -5.68
C LEU A 37 4.11 -10.51 -4.37
N LEU A 38 3.53 -9.30 -4.46
CA LEU A 38 3.13 -8.48 -3.31
C LEU A 38 2.08 -9.17 -2.41
N LYS A 39 1.23 -10.05 -2.95
CA LYS A 39 0.23 -10.78 -2.16
C LYS A 39 0.83 -11.66 -1.07
N GLY A 40 2.08 -12.11 -1.24
CA GLY A 40 2.77 -12.99 -0.30
C GLY A 40 3.83 -12.29 0.56
N ASP A 41 4.05 -10.99 0.37
CA ASP A 41 5.09 -10.25 1.08
C ASP A 41 4.54 -9.26 2.13
N GLU A 42 5.45 -8.60 2.84
CA GLU A 42 5.11 -7.57 3.84
C GLU A 42 5.33 -6.13 3.33
N SER A 43 5.58 -5.91 2.04
CA SER A 43 5.82 -4.58 1.46
C SER A 43 4.60 -3.67 1.62
N ALA A 44 3.38 -4.15 1.39
CA ALA A 44 2.17 -3.35 1.62
C ALA A 44 2.03 -2.90 3.10
N LYS A 45 2.45 -3.75 4.04
CA LYS A 45 2.47 -3.45 5.47
C LYS A 45 3.56 -2.44 5.84
N GLN A 46 4.73 -2.52 5.20
CA GLN A 46 5.78 -1.52 5.38
C GLN A 46 5.32 -0.14 4.87
N VAL A 47 4.66 -0.08 3.70
CA VAL A 47 4.07 1.16 3.20
C VAL A 47 3.03 1.71 4.18
N ALA A 48 2.16 0.85 4.73
CA ALA A 48 1.23 1.25 5.78
C ALA A 48 1.94 1.85 6.99
N ASN A 49 3.00 1.20 7.50
CA ASN A 49 3.75 1.68 8.65
C ASN A 49 4.41 3.05 8.40
N VAL A 50 5.00 3.27 7.23
CA VAL A 50 5.58 4.56 6.84
C VAL A 50 4.50 5.64 6.82
N ALA A 51 3.30 5.31 6.31
CA ALA A 51 2.17 6.23 6.29
C ALA A 51 1.67 6.66 7.68
N HIS A 52 2.08 6.01 8.78
CA HIS A 52 1.76 6.46 10.14
C HIS A 52 2.72 7.55 10.67
N LEU A 53 3.88 7.74 10.03
CA LEU A 53 4.94 8.59 10.56
C LEU A 53 4.54 10.08 10.57
N PRO A 54 4.81 10.81 11.67
CA PRO A 54 4.51 12.23 11.75
C PRO A 54 5.35 13.03 10.75
N GLY A 55 4.73 13.99 10.07
CA GLY A 55 5.38 14.81 9.05
C GLY A 55 5.38 14.22 7.64
N ILE A 56 4.77 13.04 7.44
CA ILE A 56 4.52 12.53 6.08
C ILE A 56 3.51 13.41 5.34
N VAL A 57 3.77 13.63 4.05
CA VAL A 57 2.98 14.49 3.16
C VAL A 57 2.21 13.65 2.15
N ASN A 58 1.06 14.18 1.70
CA ASN A 58 0.18 13.57 0.70
C ASN A 58 0.28 14.34 -0.62
#